data_AF-A0A0F6NDU8-F1
#
_entry.id   AF-A0A0F6NDU8-F1
#
_cell.length_a   1.000
_cell.length_b   1.000
_cell.length_c   1.000
_cell.angle_alpha   90.00
_cell.angle_beta   90.00
_cell.angle_gamma   90.00
#
_symmetry.space_group_name_H-M   'P 1'
#
loop_
_entity.id
_entity.type
_entity.pdbx_description
1 polymer ?
#
loop_
_entity_poly.entity_id
_entity_poly.type
_entity_poly.pdbx_seq_one_letter_code
_entity_poly.pdbx_strand_id
1 'polypeptide(L)' 'IPYIGTDLVEWIWGGFSVDKATLTRFFAFHFILPFIVSALAAVHLLFL' A
#
# COMPACT_ATOMS: atom_id res chain seq x y z
N ILE A 1 -8.83 -9.08 -11.33
CA ILE A 1 -7.96 -9.18 -12.52
C ILE A 1 -8.00 -10.64 -12.96
N PRO A 2 -8.48 -10.95 -14.17
CA PRO A 2 -8.54 -12.34 -14.64
C PRO A 2 -7.16 -13.01 -14.56
N TYR A 3 -7.14 -14.30 -14.21
CA TYR A 3 -5.96 -15.16 -14.13
C TYR A 3 -4.94 -14.87 -13.02
N ILE A 4 -4.75 -13.61 -12.59
CA ILE A 4 -3.76 -13.25 -11.55
C ILE A 4 -4.37 -12.73 -10.25
N GLY A 5 -5.70 -12.73 -10.13
CA GLY A 5 -6.40 -12.13 -8.99
C GLY A 5 -6.06 -12.80 -7.66
N THR A 6 -6.06 -14.13 -7.63
CA THR A 6 -5.77 -14.91 -6.40
C THR A 6 -4.33 -14.69 -5.95
N ASP A 7 -3.37 -14.83 -6.86
CA ASP A 7 -1.94 -14.65 -6.57
C ASP A 7 -1.63 -13.23 -6.05
N LEU A 8 -2.29 -12.21 -6.61
CA LEU A 8 -2.16 -10.82 -6.14
C LEU A 8 -2.66 -10.63 -4.71
N VAL A 9 -3.81 -11.23 -4.39
CA VAL A 9 -4.41 -11.12 -3.05
C VAL A 9 -3.52 -11.81 -2.02
N GLU A 10 -3.08 -13.03 -2.30
CA GLU A 10 -2.15 -13.76 -1.42
C GLU A 10 -0.80 -13.04 -1.29
N TRP A 11 -0.31 -12.41 -2.36
CA TRP A 11 0.90 -11.59 -2.30
C TRP A 11 0.74 -10.38 -1.38
N ILE A 12 -0.40 -9.68 -1.42
CA ILE A 12 -0.69 -8.54 -0.53
C ILE A 12 -0.77 -9.02 0.93
N TRP A 13 -1.57 -10.06 1.19
CA TRP A 13 -1.80 -10.57 2.54
C TRP A 13 -0.57 -11.24 3.14
N GLY A 14 0.29 -11.83 2.31
CA GLY A 14 1.44 -12.62 2.77
C GLY A 14 1.05 -14.02 3.26
N GLY A 15 -0.09 -14.52 2.82
CA GLY A 15 -0.67 -15.82 3.22
C GLY A 15 -2.10 -15.98 2.70
N PHE A 16 -2.76 -17.07 3.10
CA PHE A 16 -4.11 -17.44 2.65
C PHE A 16 -5.24 -16.62 3.28
N SER A 17 -4.94 -15.88 4.36
CA SER A 17 -5.90 -15.06 5.09
C SER A 17 -5.25 -13.79 5.60
N VAL A 18 -6.06 -12.80 5.98
CA VAL A 18 -5.57 -11.59 6.65
C VAL A 18 -5.04 -11.96 8.04
N ASP A 19 -3.76 -11.64 8.29
CA ASP A 19 -3.08 -12.04 9.51
C ASP A 19 -2.06 -10.98 10.00
N LYS A 20 -1.16 -11.37 10.92
CA LYS A 20 -0.10 -10.50 11.45
C LYS A 20 0.85 -9.98 10.35
N ALA A 21 1.16 -10.79 9.33
CA ALA A 21 2.01 -10.36 8.23
C ALA A 21 1.30 -9.27 7.41
N THR A 22 0.01 -9.44 7.15
CA THR A 22 -0.81 -8.40 6.51
C THR A 22 -0.80 -7.09 7.33
N LEU A 23 -1.07 -7.18 8.63
CA LEU A 23 -1.16 -5.99 9.50
C LEU A 23 0.17 -5.23 9.61
N THR A 24 1.28 -5.96 9.71
CA THR A 24 2.63 -5.36 9.77
C THR A 24 2.96 -4.60 8.49
N ARG A 25 2.59 -5.17 7.32
CA ARG A 25 2.76 -4.51 6.02
C ARG A 25 1.86 -3.28 5.89
N PHE A 26 0.61 -3.38 6.32
CA PHE A 26 -0.34 -2.27 6.26
C PHE A 26 0.09 -1.11 7.17
N PHE A 27 0.65 -1.41 8.34
CA PHE A 27 1.27 -0.38 9.19
C PHE A 27 2.42 0.33 8.47
N ALA A 28 3.31 -0.41 7.80
CA ALA A 28 4.42 0.19 7.04
C ALA A 28 3.92 1.07 5.89
N PHE A 29 2.92 0.63 5.12
CA PHE A 29 2.30 1.45 4.08
C PHE A 29 1.59 2.68 4.66
N HIS A 30 0.82 2.52 5.73
CA HIS A 30 0.15 3.63 6.39
C HIS A 30 1.15 4.66 6.95
N PHE A 31 2.32 4.19 7.41
CA PHE A 31 3.36 5.08 7.89
C PHE A 31 4.00 5.90 6.77
N ILE A 32 4.30 5.29 5.60
CA ILE A 32 5.00 5.98 4.50
C ILE A 32 4.07 6.86 3.64
N LEU A 33 2.80 6.46 3.47
CA LEU A 33 1.85 7.16 2.58
C LEU A 33 1.65 8.64 2.93
N PRO A 34 1.51 9.06 4.21
CA PRO A 34 1.41 10.47 4.56
C PRO A 34 2.58 11.30 4.04
N PHE A 35 3.81 10.79 4.08
CA PHE A 35 4.99 11.51 3.57
C PHE A 35 4.99 11.61 2.04
N ILE A 36 4.56 10.54 1.35
CA ILE A 36 4.37 10.57 -0.11
C ILE A 36 3.32 11.63 -0.47
N VAL A 37 2.20 11.67 0.25
CA VAL A 37 1.15 12.66 0.05
C VAL A 37 1.66 14.08 0.32
N SER A 38 2.43 14.30 1.39
CA SER A 38 3.07 15.60 1.65
C SER A 38 4.03 16.02 0.53
N ALA A 39 4.83 15.08 -0.01
CA ALA A 39 5.73 15.36 -1.12
C ALA A 39 4.95 15.69 -2.42
N LEU A 40 3.91 14.92 -2.73
CA LEU A 40 3.03 15.19 -3.87
C LEU A 40 2.28 16.51 -3.72
N ALA A 41 1.87 16.88 -2.50
CA ALA A 41 1.27 18.18 -2.22
C ALA A 41 2.27 19.32 -2.46
N ALA A 42 3.54 19.17 -2.04
CA ALA A 42 4.57 20.15 -2.34
C ALA A 42 4.82 20.29 -3.85
N VAL A 43 4.89 19.17 -4.59
CA VAL A 43 4.98 19.18 -6.06
C VAL A 43 3.77 19.87 -6.67
N HIS A 44 2.56 19.57 -6.21
CA HIS A 44 1.34 20.22 -6.66
C HIS A 44 1.38 21.74 -6.45
N LEU A 45 1.86 22.20 -5.28
CA LEU A 45 1.98 23.62 -4.97
C LEU A 45 3.03 24.36 -5.82
N LEU A 46 4.05 23.67 -6.34
CA LEU A 46 5.02 24.26 -7.28
C LEU A 46 4.38 24.58 -8.64
N PHE A 47 3.32 23.85 -9.01
CA PHE A 47 2.57 24.02 -10.26
C PHE A 47 1.17 24.58 -10.04
N LEU A 48 0.89 25.10 -8.83
CA LEU A 48 -0.29 25.89 -8.54
C LEU A 48 -0.21 27.23 -9.29
#